data_AF-A0A6A4H2X4-F1
#
_entry.id   AF-A0A6A4H2X4-F1
#
_cell.length_a   1.000
_cell.length_b   1.000
_cell.length_c   1.000
_cell.angle_alpha   90.00
_cell.angle_beta   90.00
_cell.angle_gamma   90.00
#
_symmetry.space_group_name_H-M   'P 1'
#
loop_
_entity.id
_entity.type
_entity.pdbx_description
1 polymer ?
#
loop_
_entity_poly.entity_id
_entity_poly.type
_entity_poly.pdbx_seq_one_letter_code
_entity_poly.pdbx_strand_id
1 'polypeptide(L)'
;MPQSKKKSKSKSKSTLESEPSEPDDVCHCNFCLLLCDLLVVAEVTVAIPRGDFGRIGDLLPDLAAMFRSVGSNKYAVEIVTLLYNLKYIWSPEFASMLLFC
;
A
#
# COMPACT_ATOMS: atom_id res chain seq x y z
N MET A 1 -51.01 -29.61 3.14
CA MET A 1 -51.01 -28.93 4.45
C MET A 1 -50.20 -27.63 4.37
N PRO A 2 -50.53 -26.63 5.20
CA PRO A 2 -50.64 -25.23 4.80
C PRO A 2 -49.49 -24.32 5.29
N GLN A 3 -49.60 -23.06 4.86
CA GLN A 3 -48.62 -21.98 4.94
C GLN A 3 -48.25 -21.52 6.36
N SER A 4 -47.05 -20.94 6.50
CA SER A 4 -46.81 -19.92 7.52
C SER A 4 -45.99 -18.75 6.97
N LYS A 5 -46.63 -17.59 7.04
CA LYS A 5 -46.16 -16.27 6.63
C LYS A 5 -45.11 -15.76 7.64
N LYS A 6 -44.06 -15.09 7.17
CA LYS A 6 -43.42 -14.01 7.94
C LYS A 6 -43.24 -12.78 7.06
N LYS A 7 -43.82 -11.69 7.55
CA LYS A 7 -43.96 -10.36 6.97
C LYS A 7 -42.99 -9.45 7.71
N SER A 8 -42.07 -8.81 7.00
CA SER A 8 -41.25 -7.69 7.48
C SER A 8 -40.47 -7.14 6.29
N LYS A 9 -40.31 -5.86 6.00
CA LYS A 9 -40.87 -4.58 6.45
C LYS A 9 -40.33 -3.62 5.38
N SER A 10 -41.16 -2.73 4.84
CA SER A 10 -40.75 -1.83 3.76
C SER A 10 -39.56 -0.96 4.16
N LYS A 11 -38.55 -0.88 3.29
CA LYS A 11 -37.58 0.21 3.26
C LYS A 11 -37.50 0.68 1.82
N SER A 12 -38.04 1.87 1.58
CA SER A 12 -38.11 2.53 0.28
C SER A 12 -36.75 2.53 -0.40
N LYS A 13 -36.63 1.77 -1.51
CA LYS A 13 -35.51 1.85 -2.42
C LYS A 13 -35.93 2.84 -3.51
N SER A 14 -35.52 4.09 -3.35
CA SER A 14 -35.59 5.08 -4.42
C SER A 14 -34.70 4.61 -5.55
N THR A 15 -35.33 4.17 -6.62
CA THR A 15 -34.72 3.88 -7.91
C THR A 15 -34.10 5.16 -8.46
N LEU A 16 -32.78 5.28 -8.30
CA LEU A 16 -31.95 6.01 -9.24
C LEU A 16 -31.40 4.95 -10.18
N GLU A 17 -31.85 5.00 -11.43
CA GLU A 17 -31.35 4.17 -12.51
C GLU A 17 -29.85 4.45 -12.64
N SER A 18 -29.04 3.53 -12.12
CA SER A 18 -27.63 3.46 -12.48
C SER A 18 -27.59 2.88 -13.89
N GLU A 19 -27.32 3.76 -14.85
CA GLU A 19 -26.69 3.41 -16.13
C GLU A 19 -25.74 2.22 -15.95
N PRO A 20 -25.65 1.27 -16.91
CA PRO A 20 -24.69 0.19 -16.81
C PRO A 20 -23.31 0.82 -16.75
N SER A 21 -22.69 0.80 -15.57
CA SER A 21 -21.30 1.20 -15.39
C SER A 21 -20.49 0.36 -16.37
N GLU A 22 -19.82 1.03 -17.32
CA GLU A 22 -18.82 0.45 -18.20
C GLU A 22 -18.01 -0.61 -17.44
N PRO A 23 -17.69 -1.77 -18.05
CA PRO A 23 -16.89 -2.78 -17.38
C PRO A 23 -15.60 -2.12 -16.90
N ASP A 24 -15.39 -2.14 -15.58
CA ASP A 24 -14.21 -1.58 -14.92
C ASP A 24 -12.97 -2.05 -15.69
N ASP A 25 -12.26 -1.12 -16.35
CA ASP A 25 -11.16 -1.48 -17.24
C ASP A 25 -10.02 -2.03 -16.38
N VAL A 26 -9.98 -3.36 -16.29
CA VAL A 26 -8.98 -4.12 -15.52
C VAL A 26 -7.57 -3.73 -15.95
N CYS A 27 -7.36 -3.37 -17.22
CA CYS A 27 -6.07 -2.90 -17.70
C CYS A 27 -5.72 -1.54 -17.07
N HIS A 28 -6.66 -0.60 -17.07
CA HIS A 28 -6.47 0.71 -16.44
C HIS A 28 -6.20 0.59 -14.94
N CYS A 29 -6.98 -0.22 -14.22
CA CYS A 29 -6.80 -0.45 -12.79
C CYS A 29 -5.43 -1.06 -12.47
N ASN A 30 -5.02 -2.10 -13.20
CA ASN A 30 -3.70 -2.72 -13.01
C ASN A 30 -2.56 -1.77 -13.38
N PHE A 31 -2.75 -0.92 -14.39
CA PHE A 31 -1.76 0.07 -14.78
C PHE A 31 -1.58 1.14 -13.69
N CYS A 32 -2.66 1.59 -13.07
CA CYS A 32 -2.60 2.51 -11.93
C CYS A 32 -1.84 1.89 -10.74
N LEU A 33 -2.10 0.61 -10.42
CA LEU A 33 -1.37 -0.10 -9.37
C LEU A 33 0.12 -0.25 -9.71
N LEU A 34 0.44 -0.61 -10.95
CA LEU A 34 1.83 -0.68 -11.43
C LEU A 34 2.53 0.67 -11.31
N LEU A 35 1.86 1.77 -11.67
CA LEU A 35 2.42 3.11 -11.54
C LEU A 35 2.67 3.50 -10.09
N CYS A 36 1.77 3.14 -9.17
CA CYS A 36 1.98 3.35 -7.73
C CYS A 36 3.25 2.63 -7.25
N ASP A 37 3.41 1.35 -7.60
CA ASP A 37 4.58 0.57 -7.21
C ASP A 37 5.88 1.15 -7.81
N LEU A 38 5.81 1.59 -9.08
CA LEU A 38 6.96 2.15 -9.79
C LEU A 38 7.35 3.54 -9.25
N LEU A 39 6.38 4.34 -8.80
CA LEU A 39 6.62 5.64 -8.17
C LEU A 39 7.38 5.50 -6.85
N VAL A 40 7.04 4.50 -6.02
CA VAL A 40 7.77 4.21 -4.78
C VAL A 40 9.23 3.86 -5.10
N VAL A 41 9.46 3.00 -6.09
CA VAL A 41 10.82 2.62 -6.52
C VAL A 41 11.57 3.84 -7.07
N ALA A 42 10.93 4.65 -7.91
CA ALA A 42 11.53 5.84 -8.49
C ALA A 42 11.96 6.84 -7.41
N GLU A 43 11.12 7.10 -6.41
CA GLU A 43 11.44 8.02 -5.32
C GLU A 43 12.63 7.50 -4.50
N VAL A 44 12.66 6.20 -4.17
CA VAL A 44 13.81 5.59 -3.47
C VAL A 44 15.09 5.74 -4.29
N THR A 45 15.04 5.49 -5.60
CA THR A 45 16.24 5.63 -6.46
C THR A 45 16.75 7.06 -6.57
N VAL A 46 15.88 8.06 -6.44
CA VAL A 46 16.25 9.49 -6.45
C VAL A 46 16.72 9.95 -5.06
N ALA A 47 16.15 9.41 -3.98
CA ALA A 47 16.48 9.78 -2.62
C ALA A 47 17.86 9.24 -2.18
N ILE A 48 18.23 8.01 -2.60
CA ILE A 48 19.53 7.39 -2.29
C ILE A 48 20.74 8.29 -2.62
N PRO A 49 20.90 8.81 -3.85
CA PRO A 49 22.03 9.66 -4.19
C PRO A 49 21.97 11.04 -3.54
N ARG A 50 20.79 11.50 -3.11
CA ARG A 50 20.61 12.77 -2.38
C ARG A 50 20.93 12.63 -0.89
N GLY A 51 21.01 11.40 -0.38
CA GLY A 51 21.25 11.15 1.04
C GLY A 51 20.07 11.56 1.94
N ASP A 52 18.85 11.62 1.40
CA ASP A 52 17.65 11.93 2.17
C ASP A 52 17.15 10.67 2.90
N PHE A 53 17.84 10.35 4.00
CA PHE A 53 17.60 9.13 4.74
C PHE A 53 16.24 9.10 5.44
N GLY A 54 15.67 10.25 5.82
CA GLY A 54 14.34 10.32 6.42
C GLY A 54 13.29 9.78 5.46
N ARG A 55 13.30 10.31 4.22
CA ARG A 55 12.38 9.88 3.17
C ARG A 55 12.61 8.44 2.71
N ILE A 56 13.87 7.99 2.69
CA ILE A 56 14.20 6.58 2.43
C ILE A 56 13.59 5.69 3.51
N GLY A 57 13.74 6.06 4.79
CA GLY A 57 13.19 5.33 5.93
C GLY A 57 11.67 5.13 5.87
N ASP A 58 10.93 6.12 5.38
CA ASP A 58 9.47 6.03 5.22
C ASP A 58 9.04 5.13 4.06
N LEU A 59 9.82 5.06 2.98
CA LEU A 59 9.50 4.30 1.78
C LEU A 59 9.94 2.82 1.85
N LEU A 60 10.94 2.49 2.67
CA LEU A 60 11.43 1.11 2.84
C LEU A 60 10.36 0.12 3.34
N PRO A 61 9.51 0.45 4.34
CA PRO A 61 8.42 -0.42 4.78
C PRO A 61 7.45 -0.79 3.66
N ASP A 62 7.06 0.20 2.84
CA ASP A 62 6.17 -0.01 1.69
C ASP A 62 6.83 -0.90 0.65
N LEU A 63 8.12 -0.68 0.38
CA LEU A 63 8.91 -1.52 -0.50
C LEU A 63 9.01 -2.97 0.01
N ALA A 64 9.20 -3.17 1.32
CA ALA A 64 9.20 -4.51 1.92
C ALA A 64 7.83 -5.19 1.78
N ALA A 65 6.74 -4.45 1.96
CA ALA A 65 5.37 -4.96 1.78
C ALA A 65 5.09 -5.37 0.32
N MET A 66 5.57 -4.60 -0.65
CA MET A 66 5.49 -4.95 -2.08
C MET A 66 6.29 -6.21 -2.41
N PHE A 67 7.53 -6.34 -1.93
CA PHE A 67 8.30 -7.57 -2.16
C PHE A 67 7.70 -8.79 -1.45
N ARG A 68 7.01 -8.59 -0.32
CA ARG A 68 6.26 -9.63 0.38
C ARG A 68 5.03 -10.07 -0.43
N SER A 69 4.29 -9.14 -1.02
CA SER A 69 3.05 -9.43 -1.78
C SER A 69 3.32 -10.19 -3.09
N VAL A 70 4.44 -9.90 -3.76
CA VAL A 70 4.87 -10.61 -4.98
C VAL A 70 5.53 -11.98 -4.69
N GLY A 71 5.70 -12.35 -3.42
CA GLY A 71 6.32 -13.61 -3.00
C GLY A 71 7.86 -13.59 -2.96
N SER A 72 8.48 -12.43 -3.17
CA SER A 72 9.94 -12.26 -3.11
C SER A 72 10.44 -12.03 -1.68
N ASN A 73 10.25 -13.07 -0.87
CA ASN A 73 10.46 -13.02 0.58
C ASN A 73 11.91 -12.72 0.99
N LYS A 74 12.90 -13.07 0.16
CA LYS A 74 14.31 -12.80 0.45
C LYS A 74 14.57 -11.30 0.56
N TYR A 75 14.15 -10.54 -0.46
CA TYR A 75 14.30 -9.08 -0.46
C TYR A 75 13.45 -8.42 0.61
N ALA A 76 12.23 -8.91 0.84
CA ALA A 76 11.40 -8.38 1.93
C ALA A 76 12.10 -8.51 3.30
N VAL A 77 12.72 -9.67 3.58
CA VAL A 77 13.47 -9.89 4.82
C VAL A 77 14.74 -9.03 4.88
N GLU A 78 15.49 -8.90 3.79
CA GLU A 78 16.67 -8.03 3.73
C GLU A 78 16.31 -6.57 3.98
N ILE A 79 15.22 -6.06 3.39
CA ILE A 79 14.76 -4.68 3.58
C ILE A 79 14.32 -4.43 5.03
N VAL A 80 13.58 -5.37 5.64
CA VAL A 80 13.20 -5.26 7.06
C VAL A 80 14.42 -5.31 7.97
N THR A 81 15.42 -6.14 7.64
CA THR A 81 16.68 -6.22 8.39
C THR A 81 17.46 -4.92 8.28
N LEU A 82 17.51 -4.31 7.08
CA LEU A 82 18.10 -3.00 6.86
C LEU A 82 17.40 -1.92 7.68
N LEU A 83 16.06 -1.90 7.69
CA LEU A 83 15.27 -0.96 8.47
C LEU A 83 15.51 -1.11 9.98
N TYR A 84 15.59 -2.36 10.47
CA TYR A 84 15.94 -2.65 11.86
C TYR A 84 17.34 -2.12 12.21
N ASN A 85 18.32 -2.33 11.34
CA ASN A 85 19.68 -1.85 11.56
C ASN A 85 19.74 -0.31 11.58
N LEU A 86 19.01 0.36 10.68
CA LEU A 86 18.92 1.82 10.65
C LEU A 86 18.27 2.40 11.92
N LYS A 87 17.29 1.70 12.49
CA LYS A 87 16.55 2.19 13.68
C LYS A 87 17.25 1.91 15.00
N TYR A 88 17.91 0.76 15.13
CA TYR A 88 18.39 0.26 16.42
C TYR A 88 19.90 0.22 16.56
N ILE A 89 20.64 0.16 15.44
CA ILE A 89 22.10 0.03 15.46
C ILE A 89 22.79 1.39 15.22
N TRP A 90 22.17 2.28 14.45
CA TRP A 90 22.71 3.63 14.24
C TRP A 90 22.56 4.48 15.50
N SER A 91 23.50 5.41 15.71
CA SER A 91 23.51 6.23 16.93
C SER A 91 22.20 7.02 17.05
N PRO A 92 21.71 7.27 18.28
CA PRO A 92 20.43 7.95 18.50
C PRO A 92 20.35 9.35 17.87
N GLU A 93 21.50 9.98 17.58
CA GLU A 93 21.58 11.24 16.83
C GLU A 93 21.22 11.10 15.35
N PHE A 94 21.48 9.93 14.73
CA PHE A 94 21.03 9.65 13.37
C PHE A 94 19.58 9.15 13.34
N ALA A 95 19.17 8.38 14.35
CA ALA A 95 17.78 7.94 14.47
C ALA A 95 16.82 9.12 14.70
N SER A 96 17.25 10.17 15.42
CA SER A 96 16.48 11.40 15.56
C SER A 96 16.37 12.17 14.23
N MET A 97 17.43 12.21 13.41
CA MET A 97 17.34 12.79 12.06
C MET A 97 16.33 12.06 11.16
N LEU A 98 16.20 10.73 11.30
CA LEU A 98 15.20 9.93 10.58
C LEU A 98 13.76 10.18 11.07
N LEU A 99 13.58 10.51 12.36
CA LEU A 99 12.27 10.69 13.00
C LEU A 99 11.74 12.13 12.98
N PHE A 100 12.59 13.12 12.68
CA PHE A 100 12.28 14.56 12.75
C PHE A 100 12.46 15.33 11.43
N CYS A 101 12.63 14.65 10.30
CA CYS A 101 12.41 15.26 8.97
C CYS A 101 10.90 15.37 8.70
#